data_AF-A0A5P2BF80-F1
#
_entry.id   AF-A0A5P2BF80-F1
#
_cell.length_a   1.000
_cell.length_b   1.000
_cell.length_c   1.000
_cell.angle_alpha   90.00
_cell.angle_beta   90.00
_cell.angle_gamma   90.00
#
_symmetry.space_group_name_H-M   'P 1'
#
loop_
_entity.id
_entity.type
_entity.pdbx_description
1 polymer ?
#
loop_
_entity_poly.entity_id
_entity_poly.type
_entity_poly.pdbx_seq_one_letter_code
_entity_poly.pdbx_strand_id
1 'polypeptide(L)'
;MALNTSADAPIPVGEVSRLIGGWIDRLGAVWVEGQITQLSRRPGAGVVFMTLRDPSHDISVSVTCYRQVFDAVADVVSEGARVVVRAKPEWYERRGQLSLRAAEIKPVGVGELLARIEQLKKSLGAEGLFSPERKKQLPFLPQLIGLVTGRASAAERDVLENARHRWPAVRFEVRNVPVQGIHAVPQVVQAVKDLDAHNEVDVIIVARGGGSVEDLLPFSDEQLVRAVASCRTPVVSAIGHEPDNPLLDHVADLRASTPTDAAKKVVPDVGEEYERVQWLRDRARRSMDGFLEREARGLAHALARPCMEHPHRMVEEREEQVAALVDRSRRTLGHLLDRAGSELTHTHARVVALSPAATLQRGYAVLQKPDGSVVRAPGDVDTGDELKARVAEGDFTVRAVAAARTAQSDDKDEN
;
A
#
# COMPACT_ATOMS: atom_id res chain seq x y z
N MET A 1 23.63 -49.79 -57.95
CA MET A 1 24.17 -51.15 -57.74
C MET A 1 25.33 -51.04 -56.78
N ALA A 2 25.29 -51.80 -55.68
CA ALA A 2 26.45 -51.94 -54.80
C ALA A 2 27.50 -52.82 -55.50
N LEU A 3 28.78 -52.47 -55.34
CA LEU A 3 29.88 -53.29 -55.84
C LEU A 3 30.09 -54.44 -54.85
N ASN A 4 30.15 -55.67 -55.33
CA ASN A 4 30.55 -56.82 -54.53
C ASN A 4 32.06 -56.97 -54.64
N THR A 5 32.80 -56.32 -53.74
CA THR A 5 34.26 -56.43 -53.65
C THR A 5 34.65 -57.41 -52.53
N SER A 6 35.72 -58.16 -52.72
CA SER A 6 36.31 -59.04 -51.70
C SER A 6 37.81 -58.77 -51.57
N ALA A 7 38.44 -59.29 -50.52
CA ALA A 7 39.89 -59.16 -50.34
C ALA A 7 40.68 -59.79 -51.51
N ASP A 8 40.13 -60.83 -52.13
CA ASP A 8 40.73 -61.55 -53.26
C ASP A 8 40.46 -60.88 -54.63
N ALA A 9 39.56 -59.89 -54.68
CA ALA A 9 39.25 -59.10 -55.87
C ALA A 9 39.06 -57.61 -55.53
N PRO A 10 40.14 -56.90 -55.15
CA PRO A 10 40.07 -55.49 -54.82
C PRO A 10 39.92 -54.62 -56.08
N ILE A 11 39.19 -53.51 -55.95
CA ILE A 11 39.10 -52.49 -56.99
C ILE A 11 40.13 -51.37 -56.75
N PRO A 12 40.75 -50.82 -57.80
CA PRO A 12 41.67 -49.69 -57.67
C PRO A 12 40.98 -48.47 -57.04
N VAL A 13 41.70 -47.74 -56.18
CA VAL A 13 41.19 -46.52 -55.53
C VAL A 13 40.72 -45.47 -56.56
N GLY A 14 41.39 -45.39 -57.72
CA GLY A 14 40.97 -44.53 -58.82
C GLY A 14 39.62 -44.92 -59.42
N GLU A 15 39.29 -46.21 -59.47
CA GLU A 15 37.99 -46.70 -59.94
C GLU A 15 36.87 -46.37 -58.95
N VAL A 16 37.14 -46.45 -57.64
CA VAL A 16 36.21 -45.99 -56.59
C VAL A 16 35.94 -44.49 -56.72
N SER A 17 36.99 -43.66 -56.89
CA SER A 17 36.86 -42.21 -57.05
C SER A 17 36.01 -41.84 -58.28
N ARG A 18 36.22 -42.53 -59.40
CA ARG A 18 35.42 -42.37 -60.63
C ARG A 18 33.94 -42.73 -60.42
N LEU A 19 33.67 -43.82 -59.70
CA LEU A 19 32.30 -44.24 -59.39
C LEU A 19 31.59 -43.26 -58.46
N ILE A 20 32.29 -42.72 -57.45
CA ILE A 20 31.76 -41.65 -56.58
C ILE A 20 31.39 -40.42 -57.40
N GLY A 21 32.27 -39.96 -58.30
CA GLY A 21 31.97 -38.86 -59.22
C GLY A 21 30.72 -39.12 -60.06
N GLY A 22 30.60 -40.33 -60.64
CA GLY A 22 29.43 -40.72 -61.42
C GLY A 22 28.12 -40.80 -60.63
N TRP A 23 28.17 -41.04 -59.31
CA TRP A 23 26.99 -40.94 -58.44
C TRP A 23 26.63 -39.50 -58.11
N ILE A 24 27.62 -38.66 -57.84
CA ILE A 24 27.44 -37.23 -57.56
C ILE A 24 26.86 -36.50 -58.77
N ASP A 25 27.32 -36.83 -59.99
CA ASP A 25 26.83 -36.24 -61.23
C ASP A 25 25.33 -36.49 -61.47
N ARG A 26 24.76 -37.59 -60.94
CA ARG A 26 23.32 -37.90 -61.06
C ARG A 26 22.44 -36.90 -60.31
N LEU A 27 22.99 -36.16 -59.35
CA LEU A 27 22.24 -35.13 -58.62
C LEU A 27 21.80 -33.99 -59.55
N GLY A 28 22.49 -33.79 -60.68
CA GLY A 28 22.17 -32.76 -61.64
C GLY A 28 22.38 -31.33 -61.09
N ALA A 29 21.77 -30.35 -61.74
CA ALA A 29 21.78 -28.97 -61.26
C ALA A 29 20.73 -28.78 -60.17
N VAL A 30 21.14 -28.30 -59.00
CA VAL A 30 20.28 -28.07 -57.83
C VAL A 30 20.32 -26.61 -57.41
N TRP A 31 19.24 -26.16 -56.77
CA TRP A 31 19.21 -24.88 -56.07
C TRP A 31 19.57 -25.10 -54.62
N VAL A 32 20.57 -24.38 -54.13
CA VAL A 32 21.01 -24.41 -52.74
C VAL A 32 20.94 -23.02 -52.14
N GLU A 33 20.40 -22.92 -50.93
CA GLU A 33 20.43 -21.71 -50.13
C GLU A 33 21.60 -21.81 -49.15
N GLY A 34 22.37 -20.74 -48.99
CA GLY A 34 23.44 -20.72 -48.01
C GLY A 34 23.99 -19.33 -47.78
N GLN A 35 24.69 -19.17 -46.66
CA GLN A 35 25.40 -17.95 -46.34
C GLN A 35 26.85 -18.06 -46.78
N ILE A 36 27.36 -17.03 -47.45
CA ILE A 36 28.77 -16.97 -47.87
C ILE A 36 29.62 -16.74 -46.62
N THR A 37 30.39 -17.73 -46.19
CA THR A 37 31.27 -17.61 -45.01
C THR A 37 32.68 -17.15 -45.37
N GLN A 38 33.13 -17.48 -46.58
CA GLN A 38 34.44 -17.11 -47.10
C GLN A 38 34.30 -16.81 -48.59
N LEU A 39 34.95 -15.76 -49.05
CA LEU A 39 34.96 -15.32 -50.44
C LEU A 39 36.40 -15.02 -50.89
N SER A 40 36.94 -15.85 -51.76
CA SER A 40 38.29 -15.68 -52.32
C SER A 40 38.23 -15.25 -53.77
N ARG A 41 38.39 -13.94 -54.00
CA ARG A 41 38.54 -13.32 -55.33
C ARG A 41 40.02 -12.98 -55.58
N ARG A 42 40.73 -13.85 -56.31
CA ARG A 42 42.15 -13.61 -56.64
C ARG A 42 42.28 -12.74 -57.89
N PRO A 43 43.13 -11.69 -57.88
CA PRO A 43 43.40 -10.89 -59.09
C PRO A 43 43.95 -11.79 -60.22
N GLY A 44 43.34 -11.73 -61.40
CA GLY A 44 43.74 -12.52 -62.58
C GLY A 44 43.17 -13.93 -62.68
N ALA A 45 42.48 -14.46 -61.66
CA ALA A 45 41.81 -15.75 -61.74
C ALA A 45 40.44 -15.63 -62.45
N GLY A 46 40.13 -16.56 -63.36
CA GLY A 46 38.85 -16.62 -64.09
C GLY A 46 37.69 -17.21 -63.28
N VAL A 47 37.95 -17.72 -62.08
CA VAL A 47 36.97 -18.32 -61.17
C VAL A 47 37.06 -17.70 -59.79
N VAL A 48 35.94 -17.63 -59.10
CA VAL A 48 35.81 -17.17 -57.71
C VAL A 48 35.44 -18.37 -56.85
N PHE A 49 36.17 -18.52 -55.74
CA PHE A 49 35.90 -19.57 -54.76
C PHE A 49 35.14 -18.96 -53.58
N MET A 50 34.07 -19.60 -53.17
CA MET A 50 33.31 -19.22 -51.99
C MET A 50 32.91 -20.46 -51.19
N THR A 51 32.64 -20.29 -49.90
CA THR A 51 32.12 -21.36 -49.04
C THR A 51 30.70 -21.00 -48.64
N LEU A 52 29.73 -21.85 -48.96
CA LEU A 52 28.35 -21.70 -48.50
C LEU A 52 28.15 -22.56 -47.27
N ARG A 53 27.62 -21.96 -46.20
CA ARG A 53 27.20 -22.66 -44.98
C ARG A 53 25.69 -22.63 -44.86
N ASP A 54 25.11 -23.77 -44.50
CA ASP A 54 23.74 -23.83 -44.00
C ASP A 54 23.74 -23.52 -42.50
N PRO A 55 23.16 -22.39 -42.05
CA PRO A 55 23.08 -22.05 -40.64
C PRO A 55 22.30 -23.07 -39.81
N SER A 56 21.35 -23.80 -40.41
CA SER A 56 20.46 -24.71 -39.70
C SER A 56 21.12 -26.06 -39.35
N HIS A 57 22.12 -26.50 -40.10
CA HIS A 57 22.71 -27.84 -39.95
C HIS A 57 24.24 -27.86 -39.72
N ASP A 58 24.88 -26.70 -39.64
CA ASP A 58 26.34 -26.56 -39.53
C ASP A 58 27.14 -27.29 -40.63
N ILE A 59 26.56 -27.35 -41.83
CA ILE A 59 27.20 -27.97 -43.00
C ILE A 59 27.77 -26.87 -43.88
N SER A 60 29.02 -27.02 -44.32
CA SER A 60 29.68 -26.11 -45.25
C SER A 60 30.08 -26.84 -46.52
N VAL A 61 29.80 -26.24 -47.68
CA VAL A 61 30.15 -26.77 -48.99
C VAL A 61 30.90 -25.72 -49.79
N SER A 62 32.02 -26.11 -50.40
CA SER A 62 32.78 -25.23 -51.28
C SER A 62 32.06 -25.05 -52.61
N VAL A 63 31.91 -23.81 -53.04
CA VAL A 63 31.25 -23.41 -54.28
C VAL A 63 32.23 -22.62 -55.14
N THR A 64 32.29 -22.95 -56.43
CA THR A 64 33.12 -22.25 -57.42
C THR A 64 32.22 -21.67 -58.51
N CYS A 65 32.40 -20.42 -58.88
CA CYS A 65 31.70 -19.81 -60.00
C CYS A 65 32.67 -19.16 -60.99
N TYR A 66 32.24 -19.01 -62.24
CA TYR A 66 32.96 -18.16 -63.19
C TYR A 66 32.86 -16.71 -62.76
N ARG A 67 33.92 -15.94 -63.02
CA ARG A 67 33.99 -14.53 -62.64
C ARG A 67 32.81 -13.70 -63.16
N GLN A 68 32.35 -13.96 -64.38
CA GLN A 68 31.18 -13.27 -64.97
C GLN A 68 29.89 -13.48 -64.19
N VAL A 69 29.68 -14.68 -63.61
CA VAL A 69 28.49 -15.00 -62.81
C VAL A 69 28.53 -14.25 -61.48
N PHE A 70 29.71 -14.11 -60.88
CA PHE A 70 29.87 -13.35 -59.63
C PHE A 70 29.82 -11.84 -59.85
N ASP A 71 30.47 -11.33 -60.91
CA ASP A 71 30.52 -9.89 -61.21
C ASP A 71 29.09 -9.31 -61.43
N ALA A 72 28.13 -10.12 -61.88
CA ALA A 72 26.72 -9.72 -62.01
C ALA A 72 26.00 -9.43 -60.66
N VAL A 73 26.53 -9.95 -59.56
CA VAL A 73 25.97 -9.78 -58.20
C VAL A 73 26.97 -9.18 -57.21
N ALA A 74 28.17 -8.81 -57.69
CA ALA A 74 29.29 -8.37 -56.85
C ALA A 74 29.01 -7.07 -56.08
N ASP A 75 28.10 -6.22 -56.59
CA ASP A 75 27.72 -4.97 -55.93
C ASP A 75 26.78 -5.18 -54.73
N VAL A 76 26.14 -6.35 -54.63
CA VAL A 76 25.10 -6.66 -53.64
C VAL A 76 25.50 -7.80 -52.70
N VAL A 77 26.47 -8.63 -53.09
CA VAL A 77 26.85 -9.85 -52.37
C VAL A 77 28.26 -9.72 -51.78
N SER A 78 28.33 -9.74 -50.45
CA SER A 78 29.56 -9.72 -49.64
C SER A 78 29.72 -10.98 -48.78
N GLU A 79 30.85 -11.13 -48.08
CA GLU A 79 30.98 -12.14 -47.03
C GLU A 79 29.92 -11.90 -45.95
N GLY A 80 29.20 -12.96 -45.58
CA GLY A 80 28.04 -12.89 -44.70
C GLY A 80 26.69 -12.79 -45.44
N ALA A 81 26.68 -12.50 -46.74
CA ALA A 81 25.43 -12.43 -47.50
C ALA A 81 24.80 -13.82 -47.69
N ARG A 82 23.46 -13.85 -47.63
CA ARG A 82 22.67 -15.04 -47.92
C ARG A 82 22.27 -15.05 -49.38
N VAL A 83 22.57 -16.15 -50.06
CA VAL A 83 22.38 -16.28 -51.51
C VAL A 83 21.67 -17.58 -51.83
N VAL A 84 20.87 -17.56 -52.90
CA VAL A 84 20.36 -18.76 -53.55
C VAL A 84 21.20 -19.01 -54.78
N VAL A 85 21.81 -20.20 -54.84
CA VAL A 85 22.77 -20.55 -55.88
C VAL A 85 22.24 -21.76 -56.65
N ARG A 86 22.13 -21.62 -57.97
CA ARG A 86 21.93 -22.77 -58.85
C ARG A 86 23.30 -23.36 -59.16
N ALA A 87 23.59 -24.54 -58.63
CA ALA A 87 24.88 -25.17 -58.81
C ALA A 87 24.78 -26.63 -59.20
N LYS A 88 25.77 -27.10 -59.96
CA LYS A 88 25.96 -28.51 -60.27
C LYS A 88 27.08 -29.06 -59.38
N PRO A 89 26.87 -30.16 -58.64
CA PRO A 89 27.95 -30.83 -57.92
C PRO A 89 29.04 -31.33 -58.87
N GLU A 90 30.30 -31.09 -58.50
CA GLU A 90 31.50 -31.54 -59.19
C GLU A 90 32.42 -32.26 -58.20
N TRP A 91 32.83 -33.47 -58.57
CA TRP A 91 33.80 -34.28 -57.81
C TRP A 91 35.20 -34.10 -58.36
N TYR A 92 36.13 -33.63 -57.53
CA TYR A 92 37.52 -33.46 -57.94
C TYR A 92 38.32 -34.73 -57.68
N GLU A 93 38.45 -35.58 -58.70
CA GLU A 93 39.01 -36.94 -58.60
C GLU A 93 40.41 -37.00 -57.97
N ARG A 94 41.27 -36.00 -58.20
CA ARG A 94 42.66 -35.96 -57.70
C ARG A 94 42.79 -35.68 -56.19
N ARG A 95 41.81 -35.00 -55.58
CA ARG A 95 41.82 -34.70 -54.13
C ARG A 95 40.65 -35.33 -53.38
N GLY A 96 39.73 -35.99 -54.08
CA GLY A 96 38.53 -36.57 -53.49
C GLY A 96 37.65 -35.54 -52.78
N GLN A 97 37.51 -34.34 -53.37
CA GLN A 97 36.75 -33.23 -52.78
C GLN A 97 35.48 -32.95 -53.59
N LEU A 98 34.36 -32.83 -52.88
CA LEU A 98 33.09 -32.36 -53.43
C LEU A 98 33.09 -30.83 -53.47
N SER A 99 32.75 -30.27 -54.63
CA SER A 99 32.49 -28.85 -54.79
C SER A 99 31.20 -28.63 -55.57
N LEU A 100 30.60 -27.46 -55.47
CA LEU A 100 29.46 -27.08 -56.30
C LEU A 100 29.91 -26.04 -57.33
N ARG A 101 29.68 -26.28 -58.61
CA ARG A 101 29.89 -25.27 -59.66
C ARG A 101 28.61 -24.45 -59.83
N ALA A 102 28.66 -23.19 -59.41
CA ALA A 102 27.54 -22.27 -59.50
C ALA A 102 27.40 -21.69 -60.93
N ALA A 103 26.21 -21.85 -61.48
CA ALA A 103 25.80 -21.31 -62.78
C ALA A 103 25.04 -19.98 -62.65
N GLU A 104 24.32 -19.79 -61.54
CA GLU A 104 23.52 -18.60 -61.26
C GLU A 104 23.54 -18.32 -59.75
N ILE A 105 23.73 -17.07 -59.37
CA ILE A 105 23.70 -16.61 -57.96
C ILE A 105 22.63 -15.53 -57.89
N LYS A 106 21.68 -15.68 -56.97
CA LYS A 106 20.67 -14.66 -56.66
C LYS A 106 20.87 -14.20 -55.22
N PRO A 107 21.00 -12.89 -54.97
CA PRO A 107 20.91 -12.38 -53.60
C PRO A 107 19.50 -12.67 -53.08
N VAL A 108 19.41 -13.18 -51.85
CA VAL A 108 18.10 -13.25 -51.18
C VAL A 108 17.73 -11.81 -50.84
N GLY A 109 16.69 -11.28 -51.48
CA GLY A 109 16.22 -9.93 -51.20
C GLY A 109 15.65 -9.85 -49.77
N VAL A 110 15.89 -8.73 -49.08
CA VAL A 110 15.38 -8.46 -47.73
C VAL A 110 13.87 -8.76 -47.60
N GLY A 111 13.09 -8.58 -48.67
CA GLY A 111 11.65 -8.87 -48.69
C GLY A 111 11.28 -10.35 -48.50
N GLU A 112 12.05 -11.30 -49.04
CA GLU A 112 11.79 -12.73 -48.84
C GLU A 112 12.10 -13.16 -47.40
N LEU A 113 13.17 -12.59 -46.83
CA LEU A 113 13.55 -12.81 -45.45
C LEU A 113 12.52 -12.25 -44.48
N LEU A 114 12.02 -11.03 -44.73
CA LEU A 114 10.93 -10.44 -43.97
C LEU A 114 9.63 -11.24 -44.10
N ALA A 115 9.32 -11.76 -45.29
CA ALA A 115 8.17 -12.63 -45.49
C ALA A 115 8.28 -13.94 -44.67
N ARG A 116 9.49 -14.53 -44.60
CA ARG A 116 9.76 -15.71 -43.76
C ARG A 116 9.63 -15.40 -42.27
N ILE A 117 10.13 -14.26 -41.81
CA ILE A 117 9.97 -13.80 -40.42
C ILE A 117 8.49 -13.59 -40.09
N GLU A 118 7.72 -12.98 -40.99
CA GLU A 118 6.29 -12.76 -40.80
C GLU A 118 5.50 -14.08 -40.78
N GLN A 119 5.89 -15.06 -41.60
CA GLN A 119 5.31 -16.40 -41.55
C GLN A 119 5.65 -17.12 -40.24
N LEU A 120 6.89 -17.01 -39.77
CA LEU A 120 7.32 -17.55 -38.48
C LEU A 120 6.56 -16.89 -37.33
N LYS A 121 6.38 -15.57 -37.37
CA LYS A 121 5.54 -14.83 -36.42
C LYS A 121 4.13 -15.38 -36.36
N LYS A 122 3.50 -15.62 -37.50
CA LYS A 122 2.14 -16.21 -37.54
C LYS A 122 2.11 -17.62 -36.94
N SER A 123 3.10 -18.47 -37.27
CA SER A 123 3.20 -19.83 -36.74
C SER A 123 3.36 -19.84 -35.22
N LEU A 124 4.35 -19.13 -34.68
CA LEU A 124 4.62 -19.06 -33.25
C LEU A 124 3.50 -18.34 -32.48
N GLY A 125 2.86 -17.36 -33.11
CA GLY A 125 1.66 -16.72 -32.59
C GLY A 125 0.48 -17.68 -32.47
N ALA A 126 0.26 -18.55 -33.47
CA ALA A 126 -0.78 -19.57 -33.43
C ALA A 126 -0.52 -20.66 -32.37
N GLU A 127 0.74 -20.96 -32.07
CA GLU A 127 1.15 -21.80 -30.94
C GLU A 127 0.94 -21.11 -29.57
N GLY A 128 0.65 -19.80 -29.55
CA GLY A 128 0.42 -19.04 -28.32
C GLY A 128 1.69 -18.57 -27.62
N LEU A 129 2.87 -18.62 -28.25
CA LEU A 129 4.12 -18.21 -27.62
C LEU A 129 4.15 -16.72 -27.26
N PHE A 130 3.35 -15.89 -27.96
CA PHE A 130 3.27 -14.44 -27.73
C PHE A 130 2.10 -14.04 -26.80
N SER A 131 1.40 -15.01 -26.21
CA SER A 131 0.24 -14.73 -25.37
C SER A 131 0.64 -13.92 -24.13
N PRO A 132 -0.08 -12.81 -23.82
CA PRO A 132 0.21 -11.98 -22.63
C PRO A 132 0.20 -12.77 -21.32
N GLU A 133 -0.59 -13.83 -21.23
CA GLU A 133 -0.70 -14.70 -20.05
C GLU A 133 0.60 -15.46 -19.72
N ARG A 134 1.50 -15.64 -20.71
CA ARG A 134 2.81 -16.28 -20.50
C ARG A 134 3.87 -15.30 -19.97
N LYS A 135 3.59 -14.00 -20.04
CA LYS A 135 4.53 -12.95 -19.63
C LYS A 135 4.58 -12.87 -18.11
N LYS A 136 5.79 -12.89 -17.57
CA LYS A 136 6.08 -12.79 -16.15
C LYS A 136 6.20 -11.33 -15.73
N GLN A 137 5.77 -11.03 -14.51
CA GLN A 137 6.02 -9.71 -13.93
C GLN A 137 7.48 -9.58 -13.52
N LEU A 138 8.07 -8.41 -13.79
CA LEU A 138 9.41 -8.11 -13.35
C LEU A 138 9.44 -7.94 -11.82
N PRO A 139 10.53 -8.38 -11.15
CA PRO A 139 10.73 -8.09 -9.75
C PRO A 139 10.82 -6.58 -9.54
N PHE A 140 10.18 -6.07 -8.49
CA PHE A 140 10.22 -4.64 -8.18
C PHE A 140 11.65 -4.15 -7.89
N LEU A 141 12.44 -4.97 -7.18
CA LEU A 141 13.84 -4.69 -6.81
C LEU A 141 14.72 -5.90 -7.13
N PRO A 142 15.26 -6.00 -8.37
CA PRO A 142 16.20 -7.05 -8.71
C PRO A 142 17.53 -6.85 -7.98
N GLN A 143 18.07 -7.91 -7.38
CA GLN A 143 19.38 -7.92 -6.75
C GLN A 143 20.50 -8.28 -7.73
N LEU A 144 20.25 -9.27 -8.59
CA LEU A 144 21.20 -9.71 -9.62
C LEU A 144 20.52 -9.73 -10.99
N ILE A 145 21.08 -8.93 -11.91
CA ILE A 145 20.61 -8.84 -13.30
C ILE A 145 21.56 -9.61 -14.20
N GLY A 146 21.04 -10.57 -14.96
CA GLY A 146 21.77 -11.22 -16.04
C GLY A 146 21.80 -10.30 -17.26
N LEU A 147 22.97 -10.07 -17.85
CA LEU A 147 23.10 -9.25 -19.06
C LEU A 147 23.78 -10.03 -20.18
N VAL A 148 23.06 -10.25 -21.28
CA VAL A 148 23.59 -10.84 -22.51
C VAL A 148 23.82 -9.72 -23.51
N THR A 149 25.08 -9.48 -23.86
CA THR A 149 25.46 -8.36 -24.75
C THR A 149 26.82 -8.60 -25.43
N GLY A 150 27.12 -7.83 -26.47
CA GLY A 150 28.42 -7.83 -27.13
C GLY A 150 29.54 -7.34 -26.20
N ARG A 151 30.72 -7.99 -26.28
CA ARG A 151 31.90 -7.62 -25.48
C ARG A 151 32.28 -6.15 -25.73
N ALA A 152 32.43 -5.38 -24.65
CA ALA A 152 32.83 -3.96 -24.69
C ALA A 152 31.91 -3.08 -25.55
N SER A 153 30.64 -3.46 -25.67
CA SER A 153 29.65 -2.72 -26.46
C SER A 153 29.22 -1.42 -25.75
N ALA A 154 28.71 -0.46 -26.52
CA ALA A 154 28.05 0.72 -25.95
C ALA A 154 26.83 0.30 -25.12
N ALA A 155 26.06 -0.68 -25.59
CA ALA A 155 24.90 -1.23 -24.89
C ALA A 155 25.25 -1.79 -23.50
N GLU A 156 26.39 -2.47 -23.36
CA GLU A 156 26.88 -2.95 -22.05
C GLU A 156 27.10 -1.78 -21.08
N ARG A 157 27.85 -0.77 -21.51
CA ARG A 157 28.16 0.41 -20.69
C ARG A 157 26.89 1.18 -20.32
N ASP A 158 26.01 1.40 -21.28
CA ASP A 158 24.75 2.12 -21.09
C ASP A 158 23.87 1.44 -20.03
N VAL A 159 23.69 0.12 -20.10
CA VAL A 159 22.89 -0.63 -19.12
C VAL A 159 23.53 -0.56 -17.73
N LEU A 160 24.84 -0.82 -17.64
CA LEU A 160 25.54 -0.87 -16.35
C LEU A 160 25.61 0.50 -15.66
N GLU A 161 25.90 1.57 -16.39
CA GLU A 161 26.01 2.93 -15.83
C GLU A 161 24.64 3.46 -15.38
N ASN A 162 23.61 3.31 -16.22
CA ASN A 162 22.26 3.78 -15.85
C ASN A 162 21.70 2.98 -14.67
N ALA A 163 21.91 1.67 -14.63
CA ALA A 163 21.46 0.85 -13.51
C ALA A 163 22.19 1.21 -12.20
N ARG A 164 23.52 1.39 -12.24
CA ARG A 164 24.31 1.77 -11.05
C ARG A 164 23.99 3.18 -10.55
N HIS A 165 23.70 4.11 -11.45
CA HIS A 165 23.29 5.46 -11.08
C HIS A 165 21.95 5.44 -10.32
N ARG A 166 21.01 4.61 -10.76
CA ARG A 166 19.68 4.52 -10.14
C ARG A 166 19.67 3.68 -8.87
N TRP A 167 20.41 2.57 -8.85
CA TRP A 167 20.53 1.68 -7.70
C TRP A 167 21.95 1.12 -7.57
N PRO A 168 22.83 1.77 -6.77
CA PRO A 168 24.25 1.38 -6.68
C PRO A 168 24.51 -0.05 -6.18
N ALA A 169 23.58 -0.66 -5.44
CA ALA A 169 23.74 -1.99 -4.89
C ALA A 169 23.34 -3.13 -5.86
N VAL A 170 22.93 -2.80 -7.10
CA VAL A 170 22.52 -3.81 -8.09
C VAL A 170 23.75 -4.55 -8.60
N ARG A 171 23.67 -5.88 -8.63
CA ARG A 171 24.74 -6.73 -9.16
C ARG A 171 24.40 -7.15 -10.59
N PHE A 172 25.44 -7.39 -11.38
CA PHE A 172 25.29 -7.86 -12.76
C PHE A 172 26.11 -9.11 -12.99
N GLU A 173 25.50 -10.10 -13.63
CA GLU A 173 26.18 -11.26 -14.19
C GLU A 173 26.18 -11.12 -15.73
N VAL A 174 27.32 -10.71 -16.27
CA VAL A 174 27.44 -10.40 -17.71
C VAL A 174 27.91 -11.65 -18.48
N ARG A 175 27.21 -11.98 -19.56
CA ARG A 175 27.62 -12.98 -20.54
C ARG A 175 27.90 -12.29 -21.87
N ASN A 176 29.19 -12.09 -22.14
CA ASN A 176 29.61 -11.46 -23.39
C ASN A 176 29.59 -12.48 -24.54
N VAL A 177 28.69 -12.27 -25.49
CA VAL A 177 28.49 -13.13 -26.66
C VAL A 177 28.44 -12.28 -27.94
N PRO A 178 28.80 -12.81 -29.11
CA PRO A 178 28.56 -12.13 -30.37
C PRO A 178 27.06 -11.93 -30.54
N VAL A 179 26.65 -10.67 -30.70
CA VAL A 179 25.24 -10.27 -30.92
C VAL A 179 24.91 -10.13 -32.40
N GLN A 180 25.87 -10.40 -33.28
CA GLN A 180 25.76 -10.32 -34.73
C GLN A 180 26.57 -11.44 -35.40
N GLY A 181 26.19 -11.76 -36.64
CA GLY A 181 26.85 -12.79 -37.43
C GLY A 181 26.43 -14.22 -37.08
N ILE A 182 27.09 -15.17 -37.72
CA ILE A 182 26.68 -16.58 -37.80
C ILE A 182 26.71 -17.33 -36.46
N HIS A 183 27.48 -16.84 -35.50
CA HIS A 183 27.62 -17.45 -34.17
C HIS A 183 26.70 -16.82 -33.13
N ALA A 184 25.90 -15.82 -33.50
CA ALA A 184 25.09 -15.08 -32.55
C ALA A 184 23.99 -15.94 -31.91
N VAL A 185 23.17 -16.62 -32.74
CA VAL A 185 22.03 -17.41 -32.23
C VAL A 185 22.47 -18.49 -31.23
N PRO A 186 23.43 -19.40 -31.54
CA PRO A 186 23.78 -20.48 -30.62
C PRO A 186 24.39 -19.97 -29.32
N GLN A 187 25.21 -18.89 -29.38
CA GLN A 187 25.88 -18.36 -28.20
C GLN A 187 24.92 -17.55 -27.32
N VAL A 188 24.02 -16.75 -27.90
CA VAL A 188 22.97 -16.04 -27.13
C VAL A 188 22.02 -17.04 -26.48
N VAL A 189 21.61 -18.09 -27.18
CA VAL A 189 20.78 -19.17 -26.61
C VAL A 189 21.46 -19.82 -25.42
N GLN A 190 22.75 -20.15 -25.54
CA GLN A 190 23.49 -20.75 -24.44
C GLN A 190 23.63 -19.78 -23.26
N ALA A 191 23.98 -18.52 -23.50
CA ALA A 191 24.09 -17.51 -22.46
C ALA A 191 22.78 -17.27 -21.71
N VAL A 192 21.65 -17.24 -22.41
CA VAL A 192 20.32 -17.12 -21.78
C VAL A 192 20.02 -18.35 -20.91
N LYS A 193 20.30 -19.57 -21.40
CA LYS A 193 20.11 -20.81 -20.63
C LYS A 193 21.00 -20.86 -19.39
N ASP A 194 22.26 -20.43 -19.50
CA ASP A 194 23.21 -20.41 -18.39
C ASP A 194 22.76 -19.44 -17.30
N LEU A 195 22.20 -18.28 -17.68
CA LEU A 195 21.66 -17.30 -16.74
C LEU A 195 20.33 -17.75 -16.13
N ASP A 196 19.46 -18.40 -16.91
CA ASP A 196 18.19 -18.96 -16.41
C ASP A 196 18.41 -20.11 -15.42
N ALA A 197 19.49 -20.88 -15.59
CA ALA A 197 19.89 -21.92 -14.64
C ALA A 197 20.48 -21.36 -13.33
N HIS A 198 20.83 -20.08 -13.29
CA HIS A 198 21.44 -19.44 -12.13
C HIS A 198 20.35 -18.86 -11.20
N ASN A 199 20.06 -19.57 -10.10
CA ASN A 199 18.95 -19.23 -9.20
C ASN A 199 19.00 -17.83 -8.57
N GLU A 200 20.17 -17.20 -8.46
CA GLU A 200 20.28 -15.82 -7.96
C GLU A 200 19.86 -14.76 -9.00
N VAL A 201 19.74 -15.09 -10.28
CA VAL A 201 19.43 -14.10 -11.33
C VAL A 201 17.93 -13.82 -11.33
N ASP A 202 17.56 -12.59 -11.00
CA ASP A 202 16.16 -12.17 -10.85
C ASP A 202 15.51 -11.76 -12.18
N VAL A 203 16.33 -11.32 -13.14
CA VAL A 203 15.89 -10.85 -14.47
C VAL A 203 17.05 -10.91 -15.46
N ILE A 204 16.76 -11.28 -16.70
CA ILE A 204 17.75 -11.36 -17.79
C ILE A 204 17.46 -10.27 -18.82
N ILE A 205 18.45 -9.47 -19.16
CA ILE A 205 18.39 -8.47 -20.22
C ILE A 205 19.18 -8.98 -21.42
N VAL A 206 18.53 -9.09 -22.57
CA VAL A 206 19.19 -9.32 -23.85
C VAL A 206 19.31 -7.97 -24.55
N ALA A 207 20.53 -7.46 -24.64
CA ALA A 207 20.80 -6.13 -25.18
C ALA A 207 21.68 -6.19 -26.42
N ARG A 208 21.33 -5.36 -27.41
CA ARG A 208 22.15 -5.10 -28.58
C ARG A 208 22.35 -3.59 -28.71
N GLY A 209 23.57 -3.18 -29.08
CA GLY A 209 23.82 -1.80 -29.52
C GLY A 209 23.22 -1.50 -30.89
N GLY A 210 23.50 -0.30 -31.41
CA GLY A 210 23.12 0.08 -32.76
C GLY A 210 23.77 -0.82 -33.83
N GLY A 211 23.18 -0.82 -35.02
CA GLY A 211 23.70 -1.51 -36.20
C GLY A 211 22.64 -1.59 -37.29
N SER A 212 22.90 -2.37 -38.32
CA SER A 212 21.98 -2.51 -39.45
C SER A 212 20.76 -3.37 -39.09
N VAL A 213 19.72 -3.29 -39.92
CA VAL A 213 18.54 -4.18 -39.85
C VAL A 213 18.97 -5.65 -39.99
N GLU A 214 20.03 -5.93 -40.75
CA GLU A 214 20.53 -7.28 -40.96
C GLU A 214 21.10 -7.89 -39.67
N ASP A 215 21.72 -7.10 -38.80
CA ASP A 215 22.19 -7.62 -37.52
C ASP A 215 21.06 -7.77 -36.47
N LEU A 216 19.80 -7.48 -36.81
CA LEU A 216 18.62 -7.87 -36.00
C LEU A 216 18.15 -9.30 -36.28
N LEU A 217 18.50 -9.85 -37.44
CA LEU A 217 17.98 -11.13 -37.92
C LEU A 217 18.23 -12.29 -36.94
N PRO A 218 19.39 -12.39 -36.25
CA PRO A 218 19.61 -13.42 -35.24
C PRO A 218 18.56 -13.42 -34.12
N PHE A 219 17.96 -12.27 -33.82
CA PHE A 219 16.95 -12.13 -32.77
C PHE A 219 15.53 -12.51 -33.23
N SER A 220 15.37 -12.85 -34.50
CA SER A 220 14.13 -13.43 -35.04
C SER A 220 14.26 -14.93 -35.33
N ASP A 221 15.32 -15.58 -34.86
CA ASP A 221 15.51 -17.01 -35.01
C ASP A 221 14.61 -17.82 -34.06
N GLU A 222 13.99 -18.88 -34.57
CA GLU A 222 13.06 -19.71 -33.83
C GLU A 222 13.69 -20.36 -32.59
N GLN A 223 14.96 -20.78 -32.66
CA GLN A 223 15.63 -21.43 -31.54
C GLN A 223 15.77 -20.48 -30.35
N LEU A 224 16.11 -19.22 -30.62
CA LEU A 224 16.24 -18.19 -29.59
C LEU A 224 14.89 -17.80 -29.01
N VAL A 225 13.89 -17.61 -29.86
CA VAL A 225 12.53 -17.27 -29.45
C VAL A 225 11.95 -18.37 -28.54
N ARG A 226 12.13 -19.65 -28.90
CA ARG A 226 11.70 -20.77 -28.06
C ARG A 226 12.50 -20.89 -26.76
N ALA A 227 13.81 -20.62 -26.79
CA ALA A 227 14.63 -20.61 -25.58
C ALA A 227 14.12 -19.57 -24.57
N VAL A 228 13.89 -18.33 -25.01
CA VAL A 228 13.33 -17.27 -24.15
C VAL A 228 11.92 -17.62 -23.65
N ALA A 229 11.06 -18.17 -24.52
CA ALA A 229 9.71 -18.58 -24.15
C ALA A 229 9.67 -19.71 -23.08
N SER A 230 10.78 -20.43 -22.91
CA SER A 230 10.93 -21.52 -21.95
C SER A 230 11.66 -21.14 -20.67
N CYS A 231 12.22 -19.92 -20.59
CA CYS A 231 12.94 -19.45 -19.40
C CYS A 231 12.01 -19.41 -18.18
N ARG A 232 12.57 -19.61 -16.99
CA ARG A 232 11.90 -19.42 -15.70
C ARG A 232 12.06 -17.99 -15.22
N THR A 233 13.24 -17.43 -15.38
CA THR A 233 13.55 -16.04 -15.07
C THR A 233 12.88 -15.10 -16.08
N PRO A 234 12.37 -13.92 -15.66
CA PRO A 234 11.85 -12.92 -16.57
C PRO A 234 12.91 -12.39 -17.53
N VAL A 235 12.56 -12.21 -18.80
CA VAL A 235 13.47 -11.75 -19.86
C VAL A 235 13.02 -10.43 -20.44
N VAL A 236 13.95 -9.47 -20.53
CA VAL A 236 13.75 -8.14 -21.13
C VAL A 236 14.53 -8.08 -22.44
N SER A 237 13.82 -7.73 -23.51
CA SER A 237 14.44 -7.45 -24.80
C SER A 237 14.79 -5.97 -24.90
N ALA A 238 16.03 -5.66 -25.21
CA ALA A 238 16.56 -4.31 -25.40
C ALA A 238 17.30 -4.24 -26.75
N ILE A 239 16.60 -4.60 -27.83
CA ILE A 239 17.16 -4.79 -29.16
C ILE A 239 16.50 -3.80 -30.13
N GLY A 240 17.28 -2.86 -30.66
CA GLY A 240 16.83 -1.94 -31.72
C GLY A 240 15.96 -0.77 -31.24
N HIS A 241 15.60 0.11 -32.16
CA HIS A 241 14.71 1.27 -31.95
C HIS A 241 13.26 0.98 -32.42
N GLU A 242 12.29 1.87 -32.21
CA GLU A 242 10.86 1.62 -32.48
C GLU A 242 10.47 0.93 -33.80
N PRO A 243 11.07 1.21 -34.99
CA PRO A 243 10.75 0.48 -36.22
C PRO A 243 11.35 -0.94 -36.31
N ASP A 244 12.25 -1.31 -35.40
CA ASP A 244 12.94 -2.60 -35.35
C ASP A 244 12.26 -3.49 -34.29
N ASN A 245 11.37 -4.38 -34.73
CA ASN A 245 10.67 -5.33 -33.84
C ASN A 245 11.05 -6.77 -34.18
N PRO A 246 12.20 -7.28 -33.68
CA PRO A 246 12.54 -8.69 -33.81
C PRO A 246 11.51 -9.58 -33.09
N LEU A 247 11.42 -10.85 -33.49
CA LEU A 247 10.45 -11.77 -32.85
C LEU A 247 10.71 -11.98 -31.35
N LEU A 248 11.95 -11.78 -30.89
CA LEU A 248 12.28 -11.82 -29.47
C LEU A 248 11.44 -10.84 -28.64
N ASP A 249 11.14 -9.64 -29.16
CA ASP A 249 10.37 -8.62 -28.45
C ASP A 249 8.95 -9.07 -28.12
N HIS A 250 8.40 -9.96 -28.95
CA HIS A 250 7.05 -10.47 -28.76
C HIS A 250 6.99 -11.53 -27.64
N VAL A 251 8.05 -12.34 -27.49
CA VAL A 251 8.14 -13.36 -26.44
C VAL A 251 8.66 -12.80 -25.12
N ALA A 252 9.56 -11.82 -25.17
CA ALA A 252 10.10 -11.20 -23.97
C ALA A 252 8.97 -10.69 -23.06
N ASP A 253 9.19 -10.83 -21.75
CA ASP A 253 8.24 -10.40 -20.73
C ASP A 253 8.06 -8.88 -20.76
N LEU A 254 9.13 -8.17 -21.10
CA LEU A 254 9.12 -6.72 -21.30
C LEU A 254 10.00 -6.33 -22.50
N ARG A 255 9.49 -5.37 -23.29
CA ARG A 255 10.24 -4.71 -24.36
C ARG A 255 10.76 -3.35 -23.88
N ALA A 256 12.05 -3.13 -24.09
CA ALA A 256 12.72 -1.84 -23.93
C ALA A 256 13.15 -1.31 -25.30
N SER A 257 12.97 0.00 -25.52
CA SER A 257 13.28 0.63 -26.81
C SER A 257 14.77 0.91 -27.02
N THR A 258 15.57 0.81 -25.95
CA THR A 258 17.03 0.99 -25.96
C THR A 258 17.65 0.23 -24.78
N PRO A 259 18.96 -0.06 -24.80
CA PRO A 259 19.67 -0.57 -23.63
C PRO A 259 19.49 0.32 -22.39
N THR A 260 19.52 1.65 -22.56
CA THR A 260 19.26 2.62 -21.49
C THR A 260 17.83 2.53 -20.93
N ASP A 261 16.82 2.39 -21.80
CA ASP A 261 15.43 2.19 -21.40
C ASP A 261 15.24 0.88 -20.63
N ALA A 262 16.01 -0.17 -20.98
CA ALA A 262 15.97 -1.44 -20.27
C ALA A 262 16.44 -1.28 -18.83
N ALA A 263 17.58 -0.60 -18.61
CA ALA A 263 18.04 -0.29 -17.26
C ALA A 263 17.00 0.52 -16.48
N LYS A 264 16.33 1.49 -17.14
CA LYS A 264 15.30 2.32 -16.50
C LYS A 264 14.03 1.54 -16.12
N LYS A 265 13.63 0.57 -16.92
CA LYS A 265 12.42 -0.21 -16.62
C LYS A 265 12.68 -1.35 -15.64
N VAL A 266 13.90 -1.87 -15.62
CA VAL A 266 14.28 -3.00 -14.74
C VAL A 266 14.69 -2.52 -13.35
N VAL A 267 15.42 -1.41 -13.24
CA VAL A 267 15.97 -0.92 -11.98
C VAL A 267 15.22 0.34 -11.54
N PRO A 268 14.53 0.34 -10.38
CA PRO A 268 13.86 1.53 -9.87
C PRO A 268 14.87 2.60 -9.43
N ASP A 269 14.40 3.84 -9.30
CA ASP A 269 15.23 4.93 -8.78
C ASP A 269 15.24 4.93 -7.25
N VAL A 270 16.40 4.69 -6.62
CA VAL A 270 16.54 4.73 -5.15
C VAL A 270 16.09 6.09 -4.61
N GLY A 271 16.43 7.18 -5.30
CA GLY A 271 16.15 8.53 -4.85
C GLY A 271 14.64 8.77 -4.74
N GLU A 272 13.90 8.47 -5.80
CA GLU A 272 12.44 8.60 -5.82
C GLU A 272 11.76 7.71 -4.78
N GLU A 273 12.20 6.46 -4.62
CA GLU A 273 11.61 5.55 -3.63
C GLU A 273 11.93 5.98 -2.19
N TYR A 274 13.14 6.49 -1.94
CA TYR A 274 13.49 7.06 -0.64
C TYR A 274 12.64 8.29 -0.31
N GLU A 275 12.48 9.22 -1.25
CA GLU A 275 11.61 10.39 -1.10
C GLU A 275 10.16 9.99 -0.85
N ARG A 276 9.65 8.98 -1.57
CA ARG A 276 8.31 8.44 -1.35
C ARG A 276 8.13 7.87 0.06
N VAL A 277 9.11 7.12 0.56
CA VAL A 277 9.09 6.60 1.94
C VAL A 277 9.12 7.72 2.96
N GLN A 278 9.95 8.75 2.78
CA GLN A 278 9.99 9.92 3.66
C GLN A 278 8.62 10.63 3.69
N TRP A 279 8.03 10.85 2.52
CA TRP A 279 6.71 11.48 2.40
C TRP A 279 5.61 10.68 3.10
N LEU A 280 5.58 9.36 2.90
CA LEU A 280 4.62 8.47 3.57
C LEU A 280 4.79 8.50 5.10
N ARG A 281 6.04 8.50 5.58
CA ARG A 281 6.35 8.60 7.02
C ARG A 281 5.89 9.93 7.60
N ASP A 282 6.17 11.04 6.93
CA ASP A 282 5.80 12.37 7.42
C ASP A 282 4.28 12.59 7.37
N ARG A 283 3.59 11.99 6.39
CA ARG A 283 2.12 11.93 6.35
C ARG A 283 1.55 11.11 7.52
N ALA A 284 2.11 9.92 7.78
CA ALA A 284 1.66 9.07 8.88
C ALA A 284 1.85 9.76 10.23
N ARG A 285 3.00 10.42 10.43
CA ARG A 285 3.29 11.18 11.65
C ARG A 285 2.28 12.32 11.86
N ARG A 286 2.03 13.16 10.85
CA ARG A 286 1.02 14.22 10.94
C ARG A 286 -0.38 13.70 11.24
N SER A 287 -0.76 12.56 10.67
CA SER A 287 -2.05 11.94 10.95
C SER A 287 -2.15 11.47 12.41
N MET A 288 -1.05 10.90 12.94
CA MET A 288 -0.99 10.46 14.34
C MET A 288 -1.00 11.64 15.31
N ASP A 289 -0.20 12.67 15.06
CA ASP A 289 -0.14 13.87 15.87
C ASP A 289 -1.53 14.55 15.91
N GLY A 290 -2.18 14.70 14.76
CA GLY A 290 -3.53 15.27 14.69
C GLY A 290 -4.62 14.42 15.35
N PHE A 291 -4.45 13.10 15.39
CA PHE A 291 -5.33 12.20 16.16
C PHE A 291 -5.12 12.39 17.67
N LEU A 292 -3.86 12.31 18.13
CA LEU A 292 -3.51 12.46 19.53
C LEU A 292 -3.93 13.81 20.10
N GLU A 293 -3.70 14.91 19.37
CA GLU A 293 -4.15 16.23 19.80
C GLU A 293 -5.67 16.34 19.92
N ARG A 294 -6.41 15.69 19.01
CA ARG A 294 -7.87 15.72 19.03
C ARG A 294 -8.41 14.95 20.23
N GLU A 295 -7.88 13.76 20.49
CA GLU A 295 -8.25 12.96 21.65
C GLU A 295 -7.85 13.65 22.96
N ALA A 296 -6.66 14.24 23.02
CA ALA A 296 -6.21 15.00 24.19
C ALA A 296 -7.11 16.22 24.46
N ARG A 297 -7.50 16.97 23.42
CA ARG A 297 -8.46 18.08 23.54
C ARG A 297 -9.85 17.60 23.95
N GLY A 298 -10.32 16.48 23.39
CA GLY A 298 -11.58 15.87 23.74
C GLY A 298 -11.64 15.44 25.20
N LEU A 299 -10.58 14.79 25.68
CA LEU A 299 -10.43 14.38 27.08
C LEU A 299 -10.37 15.59 28.01
N ALA A 300 -9.53 16.59 27.70
CA ALA A 300 -9.43 17.81 28.49
C ALA A 300 -10.79 18.53 28.59
N HIS A 301 -11.53 18.62 27.48
CA HIS A 301 -12.87 19.20 27.46
C HIS A 301 -13.86 18.39 28.30
N ALA A 302 -13.81 17.06 28.25
CA ALA A 302 -14.69 16.21 29.06
C ALA A 302 -14.41 16.36 30.56
N LEU A 303 -13.14 16.43 30.96
CA LEU A 303 -12.71 16.63 32.34
C LEU A 303 -13.03 18.03 32.87
N ALA A 304 -12.97 19.06 32.01
CA ALA A 304 -13.29 20.44 32.36
C ALA A 304 -14.80 20.73 32.46
N ARG A 305 -15.68 19.71 32.28
CA ARG A 305 -17.11 19.91 32.48
C ARG A 305 -17.39 20.11 33.99
N PRO A 306 -18.25 21.06 34.39
CA PRO A 306 -18.53 21.31 35.80
C PRO A 306 -18.99 20.07 36.59
N CYS A 307 -19.69 19.14 35.93
CA CYS A 307 -20.12 17.88 36.56
C CYS A 307 -18.97 16.88 36.81
N MET A 308 -17.85 17.00 36.09
CA MET A 308 -16.65 16.18 36.28
C MET A 308 -15.64 16.87 37.21
N GLU A 309 -15.51 18.20 37.12
CA GLU A 309 -14.62 19.01 37.95
C GLU A 309 -15.14 19.13 39.40
N HIS A 310 -16.46 19.29 39.56
CA HIS A 310 -17.13 19.40 40.86
C HIS A 310 -18.37 18.49 40.92
N PRO A 311 -18.18 17.16 40.96
CA PRO A 311 -19.30 16.21 40.93
C PRO A 311 -20.25 16.35 42.13
N HIS A 312 -19.75 16.86 43.25
CA HIS A 312 -20.52 17.00 44.50
C HIS A 312 -21.28 18.32 44.62
N ARG A 313 -21.03 19.31 43.76
CA ARG A 313 -21.66 20.65 43.82
C ARG A 313 -23.19 20.59 43.90
N MET A 314 -23.81 19.71 43.11
CA MET A 314 -25.26 19.54 43.12
C MET A 314 -25.80 18.98 44.44
N VAL A 315 -25.00 18.20 45.16
CA VAL A 315 -25.37 17.64 46.46
C VAL A 315 -25.11 18.68 47.55
N GLU A 316 -23.94 19.31 47.54
CA GLU A 316 -23.55 20.38 48.48
C GLU A 316 -24.57 21.52 48.50
N GLU A 317 -24.98 22.04 47.34
CA GLU A 317 -25.99 23.10 47.24
C GLU A 317 -27.35 22.67 47.85
N ARG A 318 -27.69 21.37 47.76
CA ARG A 318 -28.93 20.83 48.36
C ARG A 318 -28.77 20.58 49.85
N GLU A 319 -27.62 20.11 50.30
CA GLU A 319 -27.31 19.97 51.72
C GLU A 319 -27.37 21.33 52.43
N GLU A 320 -26.76 22.37 51.85
CA GLU A 320 -26.85 23.74 52.37
C GLU A 320 -28.30 24.25 52.43
N GLN A 321 -29.08 23.99 51.38
CA GLN A 321 -30.49 24.39 51.34
C GLN A 321 -31.33 23.67 52.41
N VAL A 322 -31.12 22.37 52.59
CA VAL A 322 -31.79 21.59 53.64
C VAL A 322 -31.37 22.08 55.02
N ALA A 323 -30.08 22.32 55.26
CA ALA A 323 -29.58 22.86 56.52
C ALA A 323 -30.22 24.22 56.85
N ALA A 324 -30.29 25.14 55.87
CA ALA A 324 -30.91 26.44 56.03
C ALA A 324 -32.42 26.35 56.33
N LEU A 325 -33.13 25.41 55.69
CA LEU A 325 -34.55 25.17 55.93
C LEU A 325 -34.80 24.57 57.32
N VAL A 326 -33.97 23.62 57.75
CA VAL A 326 -34.05 23.01 59.09
C VAL A 326 -33.80 24.06 60.17
N ASP A 327 -32.77 24.89 60.03
CA ASP A 327 -32.47 25.95 60.98
C ASP A 327 -33.56 27.02 61.03
N ARG A 328 -34.17 27.35 59.88
CA ARG A 328 -35.33 28.25 59.85
C ARG A 328 -36.53 27.62 60.55
N SER A 329 -36.83 26.35 60.28
CA SER A 329 -37.94 25.62 60.91
C SER A 329 -37.78 25.57 62.43
N ARG A 330 -36.58 25.22 62.91
CA ARG A 330 -36.26 25.18 64.35
C ARG A 330 -36.44 26.55 65.02
N ARG A 331 -35.95 27.63 64.40
CA ARG A 331 -36.14 29.00 64.94
C ARG A 331 -37.60 29.42 64.97
N THR A 332 -38.33 29.20 63.89
CA THR A 332 -39.76 29.55 63.82
C THR A 332 -40.57 28.76 64.84
N LEU A 333 -40.31 27.46 64.99
CA LEU A 333 -40.97 26.63 65.99
C LEU A 333 -40.60 27.08 67.41
N GLY A 334 -39.33 27.36 67.68
CA GLY A 334 -38.87 27.91 68.95
C GLY A 334 -39.61 29.19 69.33
N HIS A 335 -39.68 30.16 68.42
CA HIS A 335 -40.40 31.41 68.66
C HIS A 335 -41.90 31.20 68.94
N LEU A 336 -42.55 30.23 68.26
CA LEU A 336 -43.95 29.89 68.51
C LEU A 336 -44.15 29.27 69.90
N LEU A 337 -43.24 28.39 70.31
CA LEU A 337 -43.27 27.76 71.64
C LEU A 337 -42.98 28.79 72.75
N ASP A 338 -42.01 29.67 72.57
CA ASP A 338 -41.70 30.74 73.52
C ASP A 338 -42.87 31.71 73.69
N ARG A 339 -43.54 32.06 72.58
CA ARG A 339 -44.75 32.89 72.61
C ARG A 339 -45.89 32.17 73.34
N ALA A 340 -46.15 30.91 73.01
CA ALA A 340 -47.19 30.12 73.67
C ALA A 340 -46.90 29.97 75.18
N GLY A 341 -45.64 29.73 75.56
CA GLY A 341 -45.21 29.67 76.96
C GLY A 341 -45.40 31.00 77.69
N SER A 342 -45.11 32.12 77.02
CA SER A 342 -45.34 33.47 77.56
C SER A 342 -46.83 33.78 77.73
N GLU A 343 -47.66 33.45 76.74
CA GLU A 343 -49.12 33.60 76.81
C GLU A 343 -49.74 32.72 77.89
N LEU A 344 -49.25 31.49 78.07
CA LEU A 344 -49.67 30.59 79.14
C LEU A 344 -49.30 31.15 80.51
N THR A 345 -48.06 31.62 80.69
CA THR A 345 -47.57 32.23 81.93
C THR A 345 -48.40 33.46 82.29
N HIS A 346 -48.67 34.32 81.31
CA HIS A 346 -49.45 35.53 81.51
C HIS A 346 -50.92 35.22 81.85
N THR A 347 -51.53 34.27 81.14
CA THR A 347 -52.90 33.81 81.41
C THR A 347 -53.00 33.21 82.81
N HIS A 348 -52.04 32.36 83.19
CA HIS A 348 -51.96 31.79 84.53
C HIS A 348 -51.85 32.89 85.60
N ALA A 349 -50.96 33.87 85.43
CA ALA A 349 -50.83 35.00 86.35
C ALA A 349 -52.12 35.81 86.47
N ARG A 350 -52.86 36.02 85.36
CA ARG A 350 -54.19 36.66 85.38
C ARG A 350 -55.21 35.85 86.16
N VAL A 351 -55.28 34.54 85.96
CA VAL A 351 -56.18 33.65 86.70
C VAL A 351 -55.88 33.69 88.19
N VAL A 352 -54.60 33.64 88.58
CA VAL A 352 -54.18 33.76 89.98
C VAL A 352 -54.56 35.12 90.55
N ALA A 353 -54.27 36.22 89.84
CA ALA A 353 -54.56 37.57 90.32
C ALA A 353 -56.06 37.88 90.46
N LEU A 354 -56.90 37.29 89.60
CA LEU A 354 -58.36 37.40 89.64
C LEU A 354 -59.00 36.35 90.56
N SER A 355 -58.22 35.45 91.14
CA SER A 355 -58.75 34.43 92.05
C SER A 355 -59.17 35.09 93.38
N PRO A 356 -60.39 34.83 93.88
CA PRO A 356 -60.83 35.30 95.19
C PRO A 356 -59.86 34.89 96.30
N ALA A 357 -59.22 33.72 96.15
CA ALA A 357 -58.21 33.23 97.09
C ALA A 357 -56.98 34.14 97.17
N ALA A 358 -56.45 34.64 96.04
CA ALA A 358 -55.32 35.56 96.05
C ALA A 358 -55.69 36.94 96.65
N THR A 359 -56.94 37.40 96.47
CA THR A 359 -57.43 38.62 97.13
C THR A 359 -57.50 38.44 98.65
N LEU A 360 -57.99 37.30 99.12
CA LEU A 360 -58.03 36.99 100.55
C LEU A 360 -56.62 36.85 101.15
N GLN A 361 -55.67 36.23 100.44
CA GLN A 361 -54.25 36.12 100.84
C GLN A 361 -53.54 37.47 100.99
N ARG A 362 -53.99 38.51 100.28
CA ARG A 362 -53.46 39.89 100.42
C ARG A 362 -53.98 40.62 101.67
N GLY A 363 -54.76 39.96 102.51
CA GLY A 363 -55.26 40.51 103.78
C GLY A 363 -56.64 41.17 103.70
N TYR A 364 -57.34 41.02 102.58
CA TYR A 364 -58.74 41.45 102.47
C TYR A 364 -59.67 40.36 103.02
N ALA A 365 -60.80 40.78 103.58
CA ALA A 365 -61.85 39.89 104.04
C ALA A 365 -63.13 40.10 103.21
N VAL A 366 -63.82 39.02 102.87
CA VAL A 366 -65.17 39.10 102.29
C VAL A 366 -66.17 38.99 103.43
N LEU A 367 -66.97 40.04 103.63
CA LEU A 367 -68.02 40.07 104.65
C LEU A 367 -69.29 39.43 104.10
N GLN A 368 -69.86 38.50 104.87
CA GLN A 368 -71.09 37.81 104.54
C GLN A 368 -72.11 37.95 105.67
N LYS A 369 -73.40 38.02 105.33
CA LYS A 369 -74.50 37.91 106.30
C LYS A 369 -74.70 36.45 106.73
N PRO A 370 -75.50 36.17 107.78
CA PRO A 370 -75.78 34.81 108.22
C PRO A 370 -76.42 33.91 107.16
N ASP A 371 -77.09 34.52 106.17
CA ASP A 371 -77.71 33.83 105.03
C ASP A 371 -76.73 33.51 103.87
N GLY A 372 -75.44 33.91 104.01
CA GLY A 372 -74.39 33.69 103.03
C GLY A 372 -74.28 34.77 101.93
N SER A 373 -75.15 35.79 101.93
CA SER A 373 -75.06 36.92 101.00
C SER A 373 -73.85 37.81 101.32
N VAL A 374 -73.16 38.31 100.28
CA VAL A 374 -71.96 39.17 100.45
C VAL A 374 -72.39 40.61 100.66
N VAL A 375 -71.85 41.24 101.70
CA VAL A 375 -72.00 42.68 101.98
C VAL A 375 -71.17 43.46 100.97
N ARG A 376 -71.80 44.31 100.16
CA ARG A 376 -71.11 45.08 99.09
C ARG A 376 -71.13 46.58 99.33
N ALA A 377 -72.13 47.09 100.03
CA ALA A 377 -72.25 48.51 100.36
C ALA A 377 -72.39 48.71 101.88
N PRO A 378 -71.94 49.85 102.43
CA PRO A 378 -72.10 50.17 103.85
C PRO A 378 -73.57 50.15 104.32
N GLY A 379 -74.52 50.49 103.44
CA GLY A 379 -75.95 50.48 103.73
C GLY A 379 -76.57 49.07 103.82
N ASP A 380 -75.82 48.02 103.49
CA ASP A 380 -76.30 46.64 103.60
C ASP A 380 -76.18 46.10 105.03
N VAL A 381 -75.62 46.85 105.97
CA VAL A 381 -75.34 46.40 107.34
C VAL A 381 -75.97 47.36 108.34
N ASP A 382 -76.82 46.83 109.23
CA ASP A 382 -77.42 47.58 110.31
C ASP A 382 -76.59 47.49 111.60
N THR A 383 -76.76 48.47 112.49
CA THR A 383 -76.01 48.51 113.76
C THR A 383 -76.49 47.37 114.66
N GLY A 384 -75.57 46.50 115.07
CA GLY A 384 -75.84 45.29 115.86
C GLY A 384 -75.80 43.99 115.05
N ASP A 385 -75.74 44.05 113.72
CA ASP A 385 -75.72 42.86 112.86
C ASP A 385 -74.46 42.01 113.10
N GLU A 386 -74.66 40.68 113.19
CA GLU A 386 -73.59 39.69 113.16
C GLU A 386 -73.28 39.31 111.71
N LEU A 387 -72.04 39.55 111.30
CA LEU A 387 -71.51 39.22 109.99
C LEU A 387 -70.41 38.17 110.13
N LYS A 388 -70.17 37.43 109.06
CA LYS A 388 -69.05 36.49 108.95
C LYS A 388 -67.98 37.08 108.04
N ALA A 389 -66.78 37.29 108.57
CA ALA A 389 -65.62 37.72 107.80
C ALA A 389 -64.84 36.48 107.33
N ARG A 390 -64.82 36.22 106.03
CA ARG A 390 -63.98 35.18 105.44
C ARG A 390 -62.65 35.77 105.01
N VAL A 391 -61.55 35.19 105.50
CA VAL A 391 -60.16 35.56 105.21
C VAL A 391 -59.45 34.43 104.46
N ALA A 392 -58.14 34.57 104.17
CA ALA A 392 -57.36 33.60 103.39
C ALA A 392 -57.49 32.17 103.92
N GLU A 393 -57.45 32.02 105.23
CA GLU A 393 -57.55 30.74 105.92
C GLU A 393 -58.65 30.83 106.99
N GLY A 394 -59.85 30.35 106.65
CA GLY A 394 -60.98 30.27 107.57
C GLY A 394 -61.87 31.52 107.62
N ASP A 395 -62.80 31.51 108.57
CA ASP A 395 -63.75 32.59 108.78
C ASP A 395 -64.05 32.80 110.27
N PHE A 396 -64.42 34.02 110.63
CA PHE A 396 -64.75 34.40 112.01
C PHE A 396 -65.91 35.40 112.04
N THR A 397 -66.62 35.45 113.17
CA THR A 397 -67.77 36.35 113.35
C THR A 397 -67.29 37.74 113.73
N VAL A 398 -67.86 38.76 113.08
CA VAL A 398 -67.66 40.18 113.39
C VAL A 398 -69.03 40.83 113.62
N ARG A 399 -69.09 41.78 114.55
CA ARG A 399 -70.35 42.47 114.87
C ARG A 399 -70.22 43.96 114.52
N ALA A 400 -71.21 44.51 113.81
CA ALA A 400 -71.23 45.92 113.45
C ALA A 400 -71.60 46.78 114.67
N VAL A 401 -70.64 47.55 115.18
CA VAL A 401 -70.83 48.37 116.41
C VAL A 401 -71.44 49.75 116.10
N ALA A 402 -71.25 50.25 114.87
CA ALA A 402 -71.90 51.47 114.36
C ALA A 402 -71.94 51.46 112.82
N ALA A 403 -73.13 51.56 112.23
CA ALA A 403 -73.27 51.75 110.79
C ALA A 403 -73.06 53.23 110.45
N ALA A 404 -71.96 53.55 109.76
CA ALA A 404 -71.74 54.91 109.26
C ALA A 404 -72.74 55.18 108.11
N ARG A 405 -73.81 55.92 108.40
CA ARG A 405 -74.60 56.59 107.36
C ARG A 405 -73.75 57.72 106.80
N THR A 406 -73.17 57.51 105.62
CA THR A 406 -72.53 58.60 104.89
C THR A 406 -73.58 59.65 104.55
N ALA A 407 -73.43 60.84 105.11
CA ALA A 407 -74.16 62.03 104.69
C ALA A 407 -73.77 62.33 103.24
N GLN A 408 -74.76 62.43 102.36
CA GLN A 408 -74.57 62.85 100.98
C GLN A 408 -74.68 64.38 100.97
N SER A 409 -73.54 65.06 101.07
CA SER A 409 -73.42 66.46 100.70
C SER A 409 -73.38 66.54 99.17
N ASP A 410 -74.32 67.30 98.61
CA ASP A 410 -74.17 67.93 97.31
C ASP A 410 -72.84 68.69 97.26
N ASP A 411 -72.01 68.37 96.26
CA ASP A 411 -71.12 69.33 95.64
C ASP A 411 -71.13 69.08 94.13
N LYS A 412 -71.98 69.85 93.45
CA LYS A 412 -71.69 70.33 92.11
C LYS A 412 -70.81 71.56 92.32
N ASP A 413 -69.57 71.55 91.84
CA ASP A 413 -69.11 72.50 90.81
C ASP A 413 -67.61 72.33 90.45
N GLU A 414 -67.38 72.44 89.13
CA GLU A 414 -66.24 73.05 88.43
C GLU A 414 -64.79 72.52 88.63
N ASN A 415 -64.31 71.70 87.68
CA ASN A 415 -63.59 72.16 86.47
C ASN A 415 -63.25 71.00 85.52
#